data_AF-A0A5C7F865-F1
#
_entry.id   AF-A0A5C7F865-F1
#
_cell.length_a   1.000
_cell.length_b   1.000
_cell.length_c   1.000
_cell.angle_alpha   90.00
_cell.angle_beta   90.00
_cell.angle_gamma   90.00
#
_symmetry.space_group_name_H-M   'P 1'
#
loop_
_entity.id
_entity.type
_entity.pdbx_description
1 polymer ?
#
loop_
_entity_poly.entity_id
_entity_poly.type
_entity_poly.pdbx_seq_one_letter_code
_entity_poly.pdbx_strand_id
1 'polypeptide(L)'
;MTQEDFFSNVLTELVNIYWSYSEAQIDAMVSIPGLEIKEKVARINDLNIIIYSNDHDPPHFHVISKDKSIDAKFTIANCELIAGEMNAKNMKRIFAFYNSAKTKMILEKIWNKKTNKP
;
A
#
# COMPACT_ATOMS: atom_id res chain seq x y z
N MET A 1 20.84 -2.63 -24.83
CA MET A 1 19.85 -2.25 -23.79
C MET A 1 18.49 -2.30 -24.44
N THR A 2 17.63 -3.20 -23.98
CA THR A 2 16.28 -3.35 -24.54
C THR A 2 15.36 -2.26 -24.00
N GLN A 3 14.21 -2.08 -24.64
CA GLN A 3 13.18 -1.17 -24.17
C GLN A 3 12.69 -1.56 -22.76
N GLU A 4 12.58 -2.85 -22.46
CA GLU A 4 12.25 -3.36 -21.12
C GLU A 4 13.33 -3.04 -20.08
N ASP A 5 14.60 -3.21 -20.42
CA ASP A 5 15.71 -2.88 -19.52
C ASP A 5 15.70 -1.39 -19.15
N PHE A 6 15.44 -0.53 -20.15
CA PHE A 6 15.37 0.91 -19.94
C PHE A 6 14.23 1.29 -18.98
N PHE A 7 13.03 0.75 -19.19
CA PHE A 7 11.89 1.03 -18.30
C PHE A 7 12.11 0.50 -16.88
N SER A 8 12.70 -0.68 -16.74
CA SER A 8 13.04 -1.27 -15.44
C SER A 8 14.03 -0.39 -14.65
N ASN A 9 15.05 0.13 -15.33
CA ASN A 9 16.07 0.99 -14.72
C ASN A 9 15.49 2.34 -14.28
N VAL A 10 14.71 2.99 -15.14
CA VAL A 10 14.04 4.26 -14.81
C VAL A 10 13.06 4.09 -13.66
N LEU A 11 12.27 3.01 -13.66
CA LEU A 11 11.33 2.72 -12.56
C LEU A 11 12.09 2.48 -11.24
N THR A 12 13.20 1.74 -11.28
CA THR A 12 14.00 1.46 -10.08
C THR A 12 14.60 2.74 -9.50
N GLU A 13 15.12 3.63 -10.35
CA GLU A 13 15.70 4.90 -9.93
C GLU A 13 14.64 5.83 -9.32
N LEU A 14 13.47 5.95 -9.95
CA LEU A 14 12.35 6.74 -9.42
C LEU A 14 11.84 6.19 -8.09
N VAL A 15 11.78 4.87 -7.94
CA VAL A 15 11.41 4.22 -6.67
C VAL A 15 12.44 4.50 -5.59
N ASN A 16 13.74 4.41 -5.90
CA ASN A 16 14.81 4.70 -4.94
C ASN A 16 14.82 6.17 -4.51
N ILE A 17 14.56 7.10 -5.42
CA ILE A 17 14.41 8.53 -5.12
C ILE A 17 13.21 8.75 -4.17
N TYR A 18 12.07 8.14 -4.47
CA TYR A 18 10.88 8.21 -3.62
C TYR A 18 11.11 7.60 -2.23
N TRP A 19 12.03 6.63 -2.13
CA TRP A 19 12.33 5.89 -0.91
C TRP A 19 13.53 6.48 -0.13
N SER A 20 14.17 7.54 -0.63
CA SER A 20 15.42 8.12 -0.08
C SER A 20 15.31 8.85 1.27
N TYR A 21 14.18 8.73 1.98
CA TYR A 21 14.06 9.27 3.33
C TYR A 21 14.92 8.45 4.30
N SER A 22 15.75 9.13 5.09
CA SER A 22 16.54 8.47 6.13
C SER A 22 15.63 8.02 7.29
N GLU A 23 16.07 7.02 8.04
CA GLU A 23 15.30 6.51 9.19
C GLU A 23 14.97 7.62 10.20
N ALA A 24 15.91 8.54 10.44
CA ALA A 24 15.70 9.70 11.31
C ALA A 24 14.62 10.67 10.78
N GLN A 25 14.51 10.82 9.46
CA GLN A 25 13.46 11.64 8.84
C GLN A 25 12.09 10.95 8.92
N ILE A 26 12.05 9.64 8.74
CA ILE A 26 10.83 8.83 8.88
C ILE A 26 10.33 8.86 10.33
N ASP A 27 11.21 8.66 11.31
CA ASP A 27 10.84 8.67 12.72
C ASP A 27 10.36 10.06 13.17
N ALA A 28 10.98 11.13 12.67
CA ALA A 28 10.53 12.50 12.91
C ALA A 28 9.14 12.78 12.30
N MET A 29 8.85 12.24 11.11
CA MET A 29 7.54 12.40 10.45
C MET A 29 6.44 11.56 11.12
N VAL A 30 6.75 10.31 11.49
CA VAL A 30 5.81 9.40 12.17
C VAL A 30 5.45 9.90 13.58
N SER A 31 6.37 10.62 14.23
CA SER A 31 6.13 11.25 15.54
C SER A 31 5.21 12.47 15.49
N ILE A 32 4.91 13.00 14.29
CA ILE A 32 3.98 14.12 14.11
C ILE A 32 2.57 13.55 13.91
N PRO A 33 1.63 13.81 14.84
CA PRO A 33 0.25 13.33 14.71
C PRO A 33 -0.38 13.80 13.39
N GLY A 34 -0.78 12.86 12.54
CA GLY A 34 -1.38 13.14 11.22
C GLY A 34 -0.42 13.14 10.03
N LEU A 35 0.89 12.96 10.24
CA LEU A 35 1.89 12.77 9.18
C LEU A 35 2.35 11.31 9.03
N GLU A 36 1.48 10.35 9.35
CA GLU A 36 1.71 8.96 9.00
C GLU A 36 2.04 8.87 7.51
N ILE A 37 3.21 8.34 7.17
CA ILE A 37 3.60 8.16 5.77
C ILE A 37 2.69 7.07 5.21
N LYS A 38 1.82 7.48 4.27
CA LYS A 38 0.82 6.61 3.62
C LYS A 38 1.36 6.25 2.25
N GLU A 39 1.75 5.00 2.04
CA GLU A 39 2.10 4.56 0.70
C GLU A 39 0.82 4.17 -0.05
N LYS A 40 0.39 5.06 -0.97
CA LYS A 40 -0.79 4.80 -1.80
C LYS A 40 -0.44 3.76 -2.86
N VAL A 41 -0.94 2.55 -2.66
CA VAL A 41 -0.75 1.41 -3.56
C VAL A 41 -1.51 1.61 -4.87
N ALA A 42 -2.79 1.99 -4.77
CA ALA A 42 -3.67 2.10 -5.92
C ALA A 42 -4.90 2.99 -5.63
N ARG A 43 -5.64 3.28 -6.70
CA ARG A 43 -6.97 3.88 -6.64
C ARG A 43 -7.93 3.06 -7.51
N ILE A 44 -9.08 2.68 -6.94
CA ILE A 44 -10.17 2.00 -7.64
C ILE A 44 -11.42 2.86 -7.50
N ASN A 45 -11.75 3.63 -8.53
CA ASN A 45 -12.82 4.62 -8.50
C ASN A 45 -12.63 5.66 -7.37
N ASP A 46 -13.54 5.63 -6.39
CA ASP A 46 -13.59 6.44 -5.18
C ASP A 46 -12.83 5.82 -4.01
N LEU A 47 -12.31 4.59 -4.15
CA LEU A 47 -11.55 3.87 -3.13
C LEU A 47 -10.04 4.07 -3.32
N ASN A 48 -9.34 4.33 -2.22
CA ASN A 48 -7.88 4.37 -2.16
C ASN A 48 -7.40 3.12 -1.42
N ILE A 49 -6.34 2.51 -1.94
CA ILE A 49 -5.69 1.36 -1.33
C ILE A 49 -4.36 1.85 -0.78
N ILE A 50 -4.15 1.66 0.52
CA ILE A 50 -3.08 2.30 1.29
C ILE A 50 -2.44 1.26 2.22
N ILE A 51 -1.13 1.33 2.37
CA ILE A 51 -0.41 0.67 3.48
C ILE A 51 0.22 1.79 4.31
N TYR A 52 0.04 1.76 5.63
CA TYR A 52 0.67 2.73 6.52
C TYR A 52 2.01 2.25 7.01
N SER A 53 2.98 3.16 7.11
CA SER A 53 4.31 2.83 7.62
C SER A 53 4.31 2.34 9.07
N ASN A 54 3.32 2.74 9.87
CA ASN A 54 3.14 2.31 11.25
C ASN A 54 2.18 1.12 11.43
N ASP A 55 1.69 0.50 10.35
CA ASP A 55 0.85 -0.70 10.49
C ASP A 55 1.65 -1.84 11.13
N HIS A 56 0.98 -2.76 11.83
CA HIS A 56 1.60 -3.91 12.49
C HIS A 56 0.98 -5.22 11.98
N ASP A 57 1.55 -6.35 12.38
CA ASP A 57 1.02 -7.66 12.03
C ASP A 57 -0.43 -7.85 12.54
N PRO A 58 -1.28 -8.56 11.78
CA PRO A 58 -0.98 -9.27 10.54
C PRO A 58 -0.77 -8.34 9.33
N PRO A 59 -0.03 -8.78 8.29
CA PRO A 59 0.11 -8.03 7.04
C PRO A 59 -1.23 -7.64 6.42
N HIS A 60 -1.48 -6.34 6.30
CA HIS A 60 -2.76 -5.81 5.82
C HIS A 60 -2.61 -4.54 4.98
N PHE A 61 -3.67 -4.24 4.23
CA PHE A 61 -3.85 -2.97 3.52
C PHE A 61 -5.19 -2.36 3.87
N HIS A 62 -5.27 -1.04 3.77
CA HIS A 62 -6.47 -0.25 4.03
C HIS A 62 -7.16 0.11 2.74
N VAL A 63 -8.49 0.12 2.78
CA VAL A 63 -9.36 0.58 1.70
C VAL A 63 -10.18 1.74 2.24
N ILE A 64 -9.88 2.94 1.75
CA ILE A 64 -10.47 4.18 2.25
C ILE A 64 -11.18 4.91 1.11
N SER A 65 -12.46 5.22 1.27
CA SER A 65 -13.19 6.02 0.30
C SER A 65 -12.76 7.49 0.34
N LYS A 66 -12.94 8.21 -0.77
CA LYS A 66 -12.57 9.63 -0.88
C LYS A 66 -13.29 10.51 0.15
N ASP A 67 -14.53 10.18 0.47
CA ASP A 67 -15.36 10.85 1.49
C ASP A 67 -15.13 10.32 2.91
N LYS A 68 -14.23 9.34 3.09
CA LYS A 68 -13.90 8.68 4.36
C LYS A 68 -15.07 7.96 5.03
N SER A 69 -16.16 7.70 4.31
CA SER A 69 -17.28 6.89 4.82
C SER A 69 -16.93 5.40 4.91
N ILE A 70 -15.94 4.95 4.14
CA ILE A 70 -15.37 3.60 4.20
C ILE A 70 -13.94 3.72 4.70
N ASP A 71 -13.65 2.97 5.76
CA ASP A 71 -12.31 2.69 6.25
C ASP A 71 -12.29 1.21 6.68
N ALA A 72 -11.72 0.37 5.81
CA ALA A 72 -11.74 -1.07 5.96
C ALA A 72 -10.34 -1.67 5.76
N LYS A 73 -10.03 -2.72 6.52
CA LYS A 73 -8.71 -3.37 6.51
C LYS A 73 -8.83 -4.79 5.97
N PHE A 74 -7.91 -5.14 5.09
CA PHE A 74 -7.85 -6.46 4.45
C PHE A 74 -6.47 -7.08 4.61
N THR A 75 -6.41 -8.38 4.85
CA THR A 75 -5.15 -9.10 4.89
C THR A 75 -4.49 -9.13 3.51
N ILE A 76 -3.16 -9.03 3.48
CA ILE A 76 -2.38 -9.23 2.24
C ILE A 76 -2.35 -10.71 1.85
N ALA A 77 -2.40 -11.63 2.83
CA ALA A 77 -2.28 -13.07 2.59
C ALA A 77 -3.47 -13.67 1.81
N ASN A 78 -4.70 -13.23 2.10
CA ASN A 78 -5.92 -13.81 1.51
C ASN A 78 -7.05 -12.81 1.21
N CYS A 79 -6.82 -11.49 1.35
CA CYS A 79 -7.84 -10.45 1.14
C CYS A 79 -9.08 -10.61 2.03
N GLU A 80 -8.88 -11.11 3.23
CA GLU A 80 -9.92 -11.24 4.24
C GLU A 80 -10.15 -9.90 4.93
N LEU A 81 -11.42 -9.51 5.08
CA LEU A 81 -11.81 -8.31 5.80
C LEU A 81 -11.61 -8.53 7.31
N ILE A 82 -10.69 -7.79 7.92
CA ILE A 82 -10.35 -7.94 9.34
C ILE A 82 -10.83 -6.78 10.20
N ALA A 83 -11.17 -5.63 9.60
CA ALA A 83 -11.77 -4.50 10.30
C ALA A 83 -12.55 -3.60 9.33
N GLY A 84 -13.54 -2.88 9.87
CA GLY A 84 -14.39 -1.95 9.11
C GLY A 84 -15.52 -2.64 8.35
N GLU A 85 -16.26 -1.85 7.59
CA GLU A 85 -17.43 -2.30 6.83
C GLU A 85 -17.29 -2.02 5.35
N MET A 86 -17.87 -2.88 4.52
CA MET A 86 -17.87 -2.70 3.08
C MET A 86 -19.06 -3.35 2.40
N ASN A 87 -19.66 -2.63 1.46
CA ASN A 87 -20.76 -3.16 0.67
C ASN A 87 -20.28 -4.22 -0.35
N ALA A 88 -21.20 -5.10 -0.77
CA ALA A 88 -20.90 -6.20 -1.69
C ALA A 88 -20.34 -5.74 -3.05
N LYS A 89 -20.74 -4.56 -3.54
CA LYS A 89 -20.25 -4.02 -4.82
C LYS A 89 -18.77 -3.66 -4.73
N ASN A 90 -18.36 -2.98 -3.67
CA ASN A 90 -16.97 -2.62 -3.42
C ASN A 90 -16.14 -3.86 -3.07
N MET A 91 -16.70 -4.81 -2.31
CA MET A 91 -16.04 -6.08 -2.01
C MET A 91 -15.61 -6.83 -3.29
N LYS A 92 -16.50 -6.94 -4.28
CA LYS A 92 -16.17 -7.55 -5.59
C LYS A 92 -15.02 -6.84 -6.31
N ARG A 93 -14.95 -5.51 -6.21
CA ARG A 93 -13.88 -4.71 -6.84
C ARG A 93 -12.54 -4.92 -6.14
N ILE A 94 -12.54 -4.94 -4.81
CA ILE A 94 -11.34 -5.23 -4.02
C ILE A 94 -10.84 -6.65 -4.30
N PHE A 95 -11.73 -7.63 -4.36
CA PHE A 95 -11.38 -9.00 -4.70
C PHE A 95 -10.79 -9.12 -6.11
N ALA A 96 -11.38 -8.46 -7.11
CA ALA A 96 -10.85 -8.44 -8.47
C ALA A 96 -9.47 -7.78 -8.54
N PHE A 97 -9.28 -6.67 -7.84
CA PHE A 97 -7.98 -6.00 -7.73
C PHE A 97 -6.94 -6.91 -7.07
N TYR A 98 -7.27 -7.52 -5.95
CA TYR A 98 -6.39 -8.39 -5.18
C TYR A 98 -5.95 -9.62 -5.98
N ASN A 99 -6.85 -10.20 -6.78
CA ASN A 99 -6.54 -11.40 -7.56
C ASN A 99 -5.61 -11.16 -8.76
N SER A 100 -5.27 -9.90 -9.07
CA SER A 100 -4.25 -9.64 -10.08
C SER A 100 -2.85 -10.02 -9.55
N ALA A 101 -2.07 -10.76 -10.33
CA ALA A 101 -0.71 -11.17 -9.95
C ALA A 101 0.17 -9.96 -9.61
N LYS A 102 0.07 -8.90 -10.40
CA LYS A 102 0.75 -7.62 -10.17
C LYS A 102 0.41 -7.02 -8.79
N THR A 103 -0.86 -7.05 -8.41
CA THR A 103 -1.31 -6.49 -7.12
C THR A 103 -0.68 -7.22 -5.95
N LYS A 104 -0.73 -8.56 -5.95
CA LYS A 104 -0.16 -9.37 -4.86
C LYS A 104 1.32 -9.07 -4.66
N MET A 105 2.08 -9.05 -5.75
CA MET A 105 3.51 -8.70 -5.73
C MET A 105 3.77 -7.31 -5.16
N ILE A 106 2.96 -6.31 -5.56
CA ILE A 106 3.14 -4.93 -5.08
C ILE A 106 2.82 -4.84 -3.58
N LEU A 107 1.70 -5.43 -3.13
CA LEU A 107 1.31 -5.40 -1.72
C LEU A 107 2.38 -6.04 -0.83
N GLU A 108 2.87 -7.22 -1.21
CA GLU A 108 3.94 -7.91 -0.49
C GLU A 108 5.25 -7.12 -0.50
N LYS A 109 5.65 -6.54 -1.64
CA LYS A 109 6.88 -5.74 -1.74
C LYS A 109 6.84 -4.50 -0.87
N ILE A 110 5.72 -3.78 -0.85
CA ILE A 110 5.52 -2.59 -0.02
C ILE A 110 5.53 -2.98 1.46
N TRP A 111 4.81 -4.04 1.83
CA TRP A 111 4.79 -4.53 3.21
C TRP A 111 6.18 -4.97 3.69
N ASN A 112 6.88 -5.77 2.89
CA ASN A 112 8.20 -6.31 3.23
C ASN A 112 9.27 -5.23 3.33
N LYS A 113 9.22 -4.17 2.51
CA LYS A 113 10.08 -3.00 2.69
C LYS A 113 9.89 -2.41 4.08
N LYS A 114 8.64 -2.29 4.52
CA LYS A 114 8.32 -1.70 5.82
C LYS A 114 8.76 -2.60 6.99
N THR A 115 8.71 -3.92 6.86
CA THR A 115 9.13 -4.86 7.94
C THR A 115 10.63 -5.15 7.95
N ASN A 116 11.26 -5.22 6.77
CA ASN A 116 12.71 -5.42 6.62
C ASN A 116 13.40 -4.06 6.57
N LYS A 117 13.34 -3.30 7.68
CA LYS A 117 14.34 -2.26 7.94
C LYS A 117 15.69 -2.97 8.21
N PRO A 118 16.81 -2.53 7.60
CA PRO A 118 18.14 -2.95 8.03
C PRO A 118 18.45 -2.55 9.47
#